data_AF-A0A165YID5-F1
#
_entry.id   AF-A0A165YID5-F1
#
_cell.length_a   1.000
_cell.length_b   1.000
_cell.length_c   1.000
_cell.angle_alpha   90.00
_cell.angle_beta   90.00
_cell.angle_gamma   90.00
#
_symmetry.space_group_name_H-M   'P 1'
#
loop_
_entity.id
_entity.type
_entity.pdbx_description
1 polymer ?
#
loop_
_entity_poly.entity_id
_entity_poly.type
_entity_poly.pdbx_seq_one_letter_code
_entity_poly.pdbx_strand_id
1 'polypeptide(L)'
;MAKPTLRQLYMVWAKLRVRPDLECEVDRRHNAALEETGDSSRGAVWNAVAAEWYNACSEDEKTLTRQEALKLLDVEMKDWEERAAADPSSPEEAHAFMEGSEEFLRAMMQFFANRVSGIAVMFLAGPNEVSLSEAVCETPGRPKVLYSQIAEEETTLRLMGGRILSQSQLLNESKWGVQLADDDESTAQDDHGVQPVEVDSHIDPILLKSQQTTPVVEADASSTISAAAEIDGSQGHAQEVRRARHCTKTVLIVLIGAFYDRGKSS
;
A
#
# COMPACT_ATOMS: atom_id res chain seq x y z
N MET A 1 -5.31 -7.55 2.88
CA MET A 1 -5.55 -8.75 3.72
C MET A 1 -4.89 -8.59 5.08
N ALA A 2 -5.60 -8.85 6.19
CA ALA A 2 -5.03 -8.72 7.52
C ALA A 2 -3.90 -9.75 7.74
N LYS A 3 -2.86 -9.34 8.47
CA LYS A 3 -1.75 -10.23 8.86
C LYS A 3 -2.31 -11.36 9.73
N PRO A 4 -1.99 -12.64 9.45
CA PRO A 4 -2.43 -13.76 10.27
C PRO A 4 -2.01 -13.61 11.73
N THR A 5 -2.89 -14.05 12.63
CA THR A 5 -2.65 -14.05 14.07
C THR A 5 -2.83 -15.44 14.63
N LEU A 6 -2.18 -15.73 15.76
CA LEU A 6 -2.31 -17.02 16.42
C LEU A 6 -3.79 -17.35 16.69
N ARG A 7 -4.25 -18.48 16.16
CA ARG A 7 -5.63 -18.94 16.34
C ARG A 7 -5.88 -19.28 17.81
N GLN A 8 -7.14 -19.14 18.24
CA GLN A 8 -7.57 -19.54 19.57
C GLN A 8 -7.29 -21.04 19.79
N LEU A 9 -6.58 -21.38 20.86
CA LEU A 9 -6.04 -22.73 21.08
C LEU A 9 -7.12 -23.80 21.16
N TYR A 10 -8.27 -23.50 21.79
CA TYR A 10 -9.38 -24.45 21.88
C TYR A 10 -9.96 -24.78 20.48
N MET A 11 -9.94 -23.84 19.53
CA MET A 11 -10.39 -24.10 18.16
C MET A 11 -9.42 -25.03 17.44
N VAL A 12 -8.11 -24.85 17.64
CA VAL A 12 -7.09 -25.76 17.09
C VAL A 12 -7.23 -27.14 17.72
N TRP A 13 -7.37 -27.23 19.04
CA TRP A 13 -7.56 -28.49 19.77
C TRP A 13 -8.80 -29.27 19.36
N ALA A 14 -9.90 -28.57 19.10
CA ALA A 14 -11.15 -29.18 18.65
C ALA A 14 -11.05 -29.70 17.20
N LYS A 15 -10.27 -29.04 16.34
CA LYS A 15 -10.05 -29.43 14.94
C LYS A 15 -8.94 -30.46 14.73
N LEU A 16 -8.03 -30.61 15.68
CA LEU A 16 -6.91 -31.55 15.63
C LEU A 16 -7.35 -33.02 15.49
N ARG A 17 -8.52 -33.37 16.02
CA ARG A 17 -9.12 -34.71 15.89
C ARG A 17 -10.64 -34.60 15.90
N VAL A 18 -11.34 -35.57 15.32
CA VAL A 18 -12.80 -35.65 15.39
C VAL A 18 -13.22 -35.92 16.84
N ARG A 19 -14.14 -35.10 17.37
CA ARG A 19 -14.64 -35.17 18.75
C ARG A 19 -16.18 -35.22 18.74
N PRO A 20 -16.80 -36.37 18.49
CA PRO A 20 -18.26 -36.47 18.43
C PRO A 20 -18.92 -36.11 19.77
N ASP A 21 -18.27 -36.43 20.89
CA ASP A 21 -18.77 -36.11 22.23
C ASP A 21 -18.86 -34.59 22.47
N LEU A 22 -17.98 -33.80 21.84
CA LEU A 22 -18.04 -32.34 21.90
C LEU A 22 -19.33 -31.84 21.25
N GLU A 23 -19.68 -32.34 20.05
CA GLU A 23 -20.90 -31.93 19.35
C GLU A 23 -22.17 -32.34 20.11
N CYS A 24 -22.19 -33.57 20.66
CA CYS A 24 -23.29 -34.03 21.51
C CYS A 24 -23.51 -33.12 22.73
N GLU A 25 -22.43 -32.72 23.40
CA GLU A 25 -22.51 -31.82 24.57
C GLU A 25 -22.93 -30.40 24.17
N VAL A 26 -22.47 -29.92 23.01
CA VAL A 26 -22.90 -28.63 22.45
C VAL A 26 -24.39 -28.64 22.15
N ASP A 27 -24.91 -29.67 21.49
CA ASP A 27 -26.34 -29.78 21.18
C ASP A 27 -27.17 -29.90 22.46
N ARG A 28 -26.70 -30.66 23.45
CA ARG A 28 -27.35 -30.78 24.76
C ARG A 28 -27.46 -29.42 25.47
N ARG A 29 -26.36 -28.65 25.55
CA ARG A 29 -26.35 -27.33 26.20
C ARG A 29 -27.09 -26.27 25.39
N HIS A 30 -27.04 -26.34 24.07
CA HIS A 30 -27.75 -25.43 23.18
C HIS A 30 -29.27 -25.58 23.30
N ASN A 31 -29.77 -26.82 23.29
CA ASN A 31 -31.20 -27.09 23.51
C ASN A 31 -31.67 -26.62 24.90
N ALA A 32 -30.89 -26.88 25.95
CA ALA A 32 -31.22 -26.40 27.29
C ALA A 32 -31.27 -24.86 27.38
N ALA A 33 -30.33 -24.17 26.72
CA ALA A 33 -30.33 -22.72 26.67
C ALA A 33 -31.53 -22.17 25.88
N LEU A 34 -31.94 -22.82 24.79
CA LEU A 34 -33.13 -22.44 24.03
C LEU A 34 -34.42 -22.57 24.87
N GLU A 35 -34.52 -23.58 25.73
CA GLU A 35 -35.66 -23.74 26.64
C GLU A 35 -35.71 -22.66 27.73
N GLU A 36 -34.55 -22.17 28.20
CA GLU A 36 -34.47 -21.19 29.29
C GLU A 36 -34.62 -19.74 28.80
N THR A 37 -33.87 -19.35 27.77
CA THR A 37 -33.79 -17.94 27.32
C THR A 37 -34.50 -17.67 26.01
N GLY A 38 -34.90 -18.70 25.26
CA GLY A 38 -35.55 -18.58 23.95
C GLY A 38 -34.65 -18.09 22.80
N ASP A 39 -33.41 -17.70 23.10
CA ASP A 39 -32.40 -17.28 22.13
C ASP A 39 -31.02 -17.70 22.60
N SER A 40 -30.33 -18.49 21.78
CA SER A 40 -28.98 -18.97 22.05
C SER A 40 -28.28 -19.33 20.75
N SER A 41 -27.07 -18.78 20.56
CA SER A 41 -26.23 -19.12 19.40
C SER A 41 -25.49 -20.42 19.63
N ARG A 42 -25.76 -21.44 18.82
CA ARG A 42 -25.04 -22.72 18.85
C ARG A 42 -23.53 -22.53 18.73
N GLY A 43 -23.08 -21.57 17.92
CA GLY A 43 -21.65 -21.25 17.78
C GLY A 43 -21.02 -20.69 19.06
N ALA A 44 -21.76 -19.89 19.82
CA ALA A 44 -21.31 -19.40 21.13
C ALA A 44 -21.21 -20.54 22.16
N VAL A 45 -22.23 -21.42 22.19
CA VAL A 45 -22.21 -22.63 23.05
C VAL A 45 -21.04 -23.53 22.66
N TRP A 46 -20.79 -23.73 21.37
CA TRP A 46 -19.66 -24.51 20.87
C TRP A 46 -18.31 -23.95 21.36
N ASN A 47 -18.10 -22.65 21.21
CA ASN A 47 -16.87 -22.00 21.69
C ASN A 47 -16.69 -22.16 23.20
N ALA A 48 -17.77 -22.03 23.98
CA ALA A 48 -17.72 -22.19 25.43
C ALA A 48 -17.37 -23.62 25.85
N VAL A 49 -18.06 -24.63 25.29
CA VAL A 49 -17.80 -26.05 25.60
C VAL A 49 -16.40 -26.46 25.15
N ALA A 50 -15.98 -26.06 23.95
CA ALA A 50 -14.64 -26.35 23.44
C ALA A 50 -13.55 -25.73 24.32
N ALA A 51 -13.74 -24.49 24.77
CA ALA A 51 -12.80 -23.83 25.69
C ALA A 51 -12.75 -24.51 27.06
N GLU A 52 -13.89 -24.90 27.64
CA GLU A 52 -13.97 -25.64 28.89
C GLU A 52 -13.22 -26.98 28.81
N TRP A 53 -13.48 -27.75 27.76
CA TRP A 53 -12.85 -29.06 27.57
C TRP A 53 -11.35 -28.95 27.27
N TYR A 54 -10.94 -27.93 26.49
CA TYR A 54 -9.53 -27.64 26.29
C TYR A 54 -8.82 -27.26 27.61
N ASN A 55 -9.47 -26.50 28.48
CA ASN A 55 -8.88 -26.17 29.78
C ASN A 55 -8.75 -27.40 30.70
N ALA A 56 -9.69 -28.35 30.59
CA ALA A 56 -9.72 -29.60 31.34
C ALA A 56 -8.81 -30.71 30.76
N CYS A 57 -8.25 -30.54 29.56
CA CYS A 57 -7.40 -31.56 28.94
C CYS A 57 -5.99 -31.61 29.57
N SER A 58 -5.24 -32.68 29.27
CA SER A 58 -3.89 -32.87 29.81
C SER A 58 -2.89 -31.82 29.30
N GLU A 59 -1.84 -31.55 30.07
CA GLU A 59 -0.80 -30.61 29.65
C GLU A 59 -0.05 -31.06 28.39
N ASP A 60 0.04 -32.37 28.15
CA ASP A 60 0.59 -32.93 26.91
C ASP A 60 -0.29 -32.56 25.70
N GLU A 61 -1.61 -32.68 25.82
CA GLU A 61 -2.54 -32.26 24.77
C GLU A 61 -2.50 -30.75 24.52
N LYS A 62 -2.38 -29.95 25.58
CA LYS A 62 -2.23 -28.49 25.44
C LYS A 62 -0.92 -28.14 24.74
N THR A 63 0.17 -28.82 25.08
CA THR A 63 1.49 -28.62 24.46
C THR A 63 1.46 -28.99 22.98
N LEU A 64 0.89 -30.14 22.63
CA LEU A 64 0.68 -30.55 21.24
C LEU A 64 -0.17 -29.53 20.47
N THR A 65 -1.25 -29.05 21.09
CA THR A 65 -2.12 -28.02 20.49
C THR A 65 -1.36 -26.72 20.21
N ARG A 66 -0.53 -26.26 21.16
CA ARG A 66 0.29 -25.04 20.96
C ARG A 66 1.28 -25.21 19.82
N GLN A 67 1.94 -26.36 19.74
CA GLN A 67 2.87 -26.66 18.64
C GLN A 67 2.15 -26.64 17.29
N GLU A 68 0.96 -27.24 17.21
CA GLU A 68 0.20 -27.24 15.96
C GLU A 68 -0.33 -25.84 15.60
N ALA A 69 -0.80 -25.07 16.59
CA ALA A 69 -1.24 -23.70 16.37
C ALA A 69 -0.11 -22.81 15.83
N LEU A 70 1.12 -23.01 16.31
CA LEU A 70 2.30 -22.31 15.81
C LEU A 70 2.67 -22.73 14.39
N LYS A 71 2.61 -24.03 14.05
CA LYS A 71 2.84 -24.50 12.67
C LYS A 71 1.81 -23.94 11.70
N LEU A 72 0.53 -23.94 12.09
CA LEU A 72 -0.53 -23.35 11.27
C LEU A 72 -0.30 -21.85 11.07
N LEU A 73 0.11 -21.13 12.12
CA LEU A 73 0.46 -19.72 12.00
C LEU A 73 1.65 -19.50 11.07
N ASP A 74 2.68 -20.34 11.14
CA ASP A 74 3.87 -20.25 10.28
C ASP A 74 3.52 -20.45 8.80
N VAL A 75 2.71 -21.46 8.49
CA VAL A 75 2.19 -21.70 7.13
C VAL A 75 1.34 -20.52 6.66
N GLU A 76 0.39 -20.05 7.49
CA GLU A 76 -0.47 -18.92 7.13
C GLU A 76 0.33 -17.62 6.94
N MET A 77 1.34 -17.40 7.78
CA MET A 77 2.27 -16.27 7.68
C MET A 77 3.06 -16.33 6.39
N LYS A 78 3.62 -17.49 6.04
CA LYS A 78 4.34 -17.69 4.79
C LYS A 78 3.43 -17.47 3.57
N ASP A 79 2.23 -18.04 3.57
CA ASP A 79 1.25 -17.84 2.50
C ASP A 79 0.81 -16.37 2.41
N TRP A 80 0.73 -15.67 3.55
CA TRP A 80 0.43 -14.25 3.58
C TRP A 80 1.60 -13.41 3.04
N GLU A 81 2.85 -13.74 3.38
CA GLU A 81 4.04 -13.08 2.85
C GLU A 81 4.19 -13.31 1.35
N GLU A 82 3.97 -14.54 0.88
CA GLU A 82 3.99 -14.89 -0.54
C GLU A 82 2.90 -14.12 -1.30
N ARG A 83 1.67 -14.05 -0.78
CA ARG A 83 0.60 -13.26 -1.40
C ARG A 83 0.81 -11.75 -1.32
N ALA A 84 1.40 -11.27 -0.23
CA ALA A 84 1.72 -9.85 -0.08
C ALA A 84 2.87 -9.41 -0.99
N ALA A 85 3.77 -10.34 -1.34
CA ALA A 85 4.87 -10.11 -2.28
C ALA A 85 4.54 -10.50 -3.73
N ALA A 86 3.41 -11.18 -3.97
CA ALA A 86 3.03 -11.62 -5.30
C ALA A 86 2.64 -10.41 -6.17
N ASP A 87 3.11 -10.44 -7.41
CA ASP A 87 2.64 -9.52 -8.43
C ASP A 87 1.16 -9.79 -8.75
N PRO A 88 0.35 -8.75 -9.02
CA PRO A 88 -1.02 -8.95 -9.44
C PRO A 88 -1.07 -9.77 -10.73
N SER A 89 -1.89 -10.81 -10.70
CA SER A 89 -2.08 -11.79 -11.79
C SER A 89 -2.90 -11.22 -12.93
N SER A 90 -3.76 -10.23 -12.63
CA SER A 90 -4.67 -9.60 -13.59
C SER A 90 -4.82 -8.09 -13.33
N PRO A 91 -5.33 -7.32 -14.31
CA PRO A 91 -5.67 -5.91 -14.13
C PRO A 91 -6.64 -5.66 -12.97
N GLU A 92 -7.63 -6.55 -12.78
CA GLU A 92 -8.63 -6.44 -11.71
C GLU A 92 -8.01 -6.65 -10.33
N GLU A 93 -7.06 -7.58 -10.20
CA GLU A 93 -6.33 -7.78 -8.95
C GLU A 93 -5.45 -6.57 -8.62
N ALA A 94 -4.80 -5.98 -9.63
CA ALA A 94 -4.02 -4.76 -9.45
C ALA A 94 -4.89 -3.57 -9.00
N HIS A 95 -6.09 -3.46 -9.57
CA HIS A 95 -7.08 -2.45 -9.18
C HIS A 95 -7.57 -2.65 -7.74
N ALA A 96 -7.96 -3.87 -7.36
CA ALA A 96 -8.38 -4.18 -5.99
C ALA A 96 -7.26 -3.94 -4.96
N PHE A 97 -6.00 -4.22 -5.32
CA PHE A 97 -4.84 -3.90 -4.48
C PHE A 97 -4.67 -2.38 -4.31
N MET A 98 -4.85 -1.62 -5.39
CA MET A 98 -4.77 -0.16 -5.40
C MET A 98 -5.80 0.46 -4.47
N GLU A 99 -7.07 0.07 -4.60
CA GLU A 99 -8.16 0.51 -3.72
C GLU A 99 -7.90 0.12 -2.25
N GLY A 100 -7.52 -1.14 -2.02
CA GLY A 100 -7.23 -1.65 -0.68
C GLY A 100 -6.03 -0.97 0.00
N SER A 101 -5.18 -0.29 -0.75
CA SER A 101 -4.00 0.42 -0.25
C SER A 101 -4.26 1.90 0.05
N GLU A 102 -5.39 2.46 -0.38
CA GLU A 102 -5.66 3.91 -0.32
C GLU A 102 -5.59 4.47 1.11
N GLU A 103 -6.19 3.78 2.09
CA GLU A 103 -6.20 4.22 3.49
C GLU A 103 -4.78 4.23 4.09
N PHE A 104 -4.01 3.18 3.84
CA PHE A 104 -2.62 3.09 4.28
C PHE A 104 -1.77 4.21 3.67
N LEU A 105 -1.92 4.44 2.38
CA LEU A 105 -1.18 5.46 1.65
C LEU A 105 -1.55 6.87 2.14
N ARG A 106 -2.83 7.14 2.40
CA ARG A 106 -3.30 8.39 3.01
C ARG A 106 -2.67 8.62 4.38
N ALA A 107 -2.59 7.59 5.23
CA ALA A 107 -1.94 7.68 6.53
C ALA A 107 -0.43 7.97 6.41
N MET A 108 0.26 7.29 5.49
CA MET A 108 1.67 7.52 5.18
C MET A 108 1.91 8.95 4.69
N MET A 109 1.06 9.46 3.80
CA MET A 109 1.13 10.83 3.33
C MET A 109 0.92 11.85 4.43
N GLN A 110 -0.05 11.64 5.32
CA GLN A 110 -0.28 12.52 6.46
C GLN A 110 0.93 12.54 7.41
N PHE A 111 1.59 11.40 7.61
CA PHE A 111 2.84 11.33 8.36
C PHE A 111 3.93 12.22 7.74
N PHE A 112 4.15 12.12 6.43
CA PHE A 112 5.14 12.97 5.73
C PHE A 112 4.76 14.45 5.77
N ALA A 113 3.51 14.79 5.44
CA ALA A 113 3.01 16.17 5.46
C ALA A 113 3.26 16.83 6.83
N ASN A 114 2.94 16.13 7.92
CA ASN A 114 3.20 16.60 9.27
C ASN A 114 4.71 16.76 9.55
N ARG A 115 5.53 15.79 9.14
CA ARG A 115 6.97 15.81 9.43
C ARG A 115 7.72 16.92 8.69
N VAL A 116 7.30 17.24 7.47
CA VAL A 116 7.91 18.31 6.66
C VAL A 116 7.20 19.66 6.83
N SER A 117 6.14 19.72 7.65
CA SER A 117 5.29 20.91 7.80
C SER A 117 4.78 21.44 6.46
N GLY A 118 4.34 20.54 5.58
CA GLY A 118 4.03 20.87 4.19
C GLY A 118 2.81 20.12 3.64
N ILE A 119 2.83 19.89 2.33
CA ILE A 119 1.79 19.19 1.57
C ILE A 119 2.44 17.96 0.93
N ALA A 120 1.74 16.84 1.00
CA ALA A 120 2.06 15.63 0.25
C ALA A 120 0.95 15.39 -0.77
N VAL A 121 1.35 15.14 -2.03
CA VAL A 121 0.46 14.76 -3.13
C VAL A 121 1.04 13.50 -3.75
N MET A 122 0.21 12.50 -3.97
CA MET A 122 0.62 11.22 -4.55
C MET A 122 -0.37 10.78 -5.60
N PHE A 123 0.16 10.40 -6.75
CA PHE A 123 -0.60 9.76 -7.83
C PHE A 123 -0.30 8.26 -7.81
N LEU A 124 -1.35 7.47 -7.82
CA LEU A 124 -1.27 6.03 -7.96
C LEU A 124 -2.09 5.63 -9.20
N ALA A 125 -1.42 5.26 -10.27
CA ALA A 125 -2.08 4.86 -11.50
C ALA A 125 -2.15 3.35 -11.62
N GLY A 126 -3.36 2.84 -11.86
CA GLY A 126 -3.64 1.46 -12.21
C GLY A 126 -3.84 1.31 -13.72
N PRO A 127 -4.46 0.20 -14.15
CA PRO A 127 -4.68 -0.08 -15.57
C PRO A 127 -5.65 0.90 -16.23
N ASN A 128 -6.72 1.27 -15.53
CA ASN A 128 -7.82 2.04 -16.10
C ASN A 128 -8.07 3.38 -15.41
N GLU A 129 -7.43 3.63 -14.28
CA GLU A 129 -7.69 4.81 -13.47
C GLU A 129 -6.45 5.31 -12.74
N VAL A 130 -6.52 6.56 -12.28
CA VAL A 130 -5.52 7.17 -11.42
C VAL A 130 -6.18 7.64 -10.13
N SER A 131 -5.69 7.15 -9.00
CA SER A 131 -6.06 7.60 -7.67
C SER A 131 -5.15 8.74 -7.23
N LEU A 132 -5.76 9.84 -6.77
CA LEU A 132 -5.07 10.99 -6.21
C LEU A 132 -5.27 10.98 -4.70
N SER A 133 -4.17 10.78 -3.97
CA SER A 133 -4.15 10.94 -2.52
C SER A 133 -3.43 12.23 -2.16
N GLU A 134 -3.95 12.93 -1.14
CA GLU A 134 -3.44 14.22 -0.67
C GLU A 134 -3.45 14.29 0.85
N ALA A 135 -2.42 14.94 1.42
CA ALA A 135 -2.36 15.23 2.84
C ALA A 135 -1.66 16.56 3.09
N VAL A 136 -2.14 17.28 4.09
CA VAL A 136 -1.66 18.62 4.45
C VAL A 136 -1.36 18.64 5.93
N CYS A 137 -0.23 19.26 6.30
CA CYS A 137 0.15 19.48 7.68
C CYS A 137 -0.92 20.30 8.41
N GLU A 138 -1.39 19.79 9.54
CA GLU A 138 -2.35 20.51 10.37
C GLU A 138 -1.62 21.55 11.22
N THR A 139 -1.92 22.83 10.98
CA THR A 139 -1.38 23.94 11.77
C THR A 139 -2.51 24.56 12.60
N PRO A 140 -2.37 24.69 13.92
CA PRO A 140 -3.39 25.30 14.77
C PRO A 140 -3.81 26.68 14.26
N GLY A 141 -5.13 26.90 14.15
CA GLY A 141 -5.69 28.17 13.70
C GLY A 141 -5.61 28.44 12.19
N ARG A 142 -5.14 27.48 11.38
CA ARG A 142 -5.20 27.56 9.91
C ARG A 142 -6.16 26.52 9.33
N PRO A 143 -6.99 26.87 8.36
CA PRO A 143 -7.84 25.90 7.68
C PRO A 143 -6.98 24.90 6.91
N LYS A 144 -7.36 23.62 6.97
CA LYS A 144 -6.80 22.55 6.14
C LYS A 144 -7.38 22.70 4.74
N VAL A 145 -6.56 23.15 3.79
CA VAL A 145 -6.94 23.28 2.38
C VAL A 145 -6.11 22.29 1.58
N LEU A 146 -6.78 21.34 0.92
CA LEU A 146 -6.13 20.36 0.05
C LEU A 146 -5.60 21.06 -1.22
N TYR A 147 -4.60 20.47 -1.86
CA TYR A 147 -4.00 21.06 -3.05
C TYR A 147 -4.99 21.04 -4.23
N SER A 148 -5.80 19.98 -4.36
CA SER A 148 -6.89 19.90 -5.33
C SER A 148 -8.03 20.90 -5.11
N GLN A 149 -8.14 21.50 -3.93
CA GLN A 149 -9.18 22.50 -3.64
C GLN A 149 -8.79 23.90 -4.15
N ILE A 150 -7.57 24.07 -4.63
CA ILE A 150 -7.10 25.32 -5.24
C ILE A 150 -7.43 25.24 -6.73
N ALA A 151 -8.33 26.11 -7.21
CA ALA A 151 -8.90 26.04 -8.56
C ALA A 151 -7.84 26.04 -9.68
N GLU A 152 -6.77 26.82 -9.50
CA GLU A 152 -5.65 26.90 -10.44
C GLU A 152 -4.85 25.59 -10.49
N GLU A 153 -4.78 24.87 -9.37
CA GLU A 153 -4.00 23.64 -9.23
C GLU A 153 -4.78 22.38 -9.59
N GLU A 154 -6.11 22.39 -9.43
CA GLU A 154 -6.98 21.27 -9.81
C GLU A 154 -6.77 20.86 -11.27
N THR A 155 -6.71 21.84 -12.17
CA THR A 155 -6.46 21.59 -13.59
C THR A 155 -5.09 20.98 -13.81
N THR A 156 -4.06 21.47 -13.11
CA THR A 156 -2.69 20.94 -13.18
C THR A 156 -2.64 19.50 -12.69
N LEU A 157 -3.28 19.18 -11.55
CA LEU A 157 -3.34 17.82 -11.01
C LEU A 157 -4.06 16.86 -11.96
N ARG A 158 -5.18 17.30 -12.57
CA ARG A 158 -5.91 16.50 -13.54
C ARG A 158 -5.06 16.20 -14.78
N LEU A 159 -4.35 17.19 -15.31
CA LEU A 159 -3.45 17.02 -16.46
C LEU A 159 -2.27 16.10 -16.13
N MET A 160 -1.68 16.23 -14.94
CA MET A 160 -0.63 15.32 -14.48
C MET A 160 -1.16 13.90 -14.32
N GLY A 161 -2.31 13.73 -13.66
CA GLY A 161 -2.97 12.43 -13.48
C GLY A 161 -3.27 11.77 -14.83
N GLY A 162 -3.80 12.51 -15.80
CA GLY A 162 -4.04 12.00 -17.16
C GLY A 162 -2.77 11.50 -17.85
N ARG A 163 -1.66 12.26 -17.77
CA ARG A 163 -0.37 11.83 -18.34
C ARG A 163 0.16 10.56 -17.68
N ILE A 164 0.07 10.47 -16.35
CA ILE A 164 0.50 9.28 -15.60
C ILE A 164 -0.38 8.08 -15.97
N LEU A 165 -1.69 8.28 -16.08
CA LEU A 165 -2.63 7.23 -16.48
C LEU A 165 -2.32 6.70 -17.88
N SER A 166 -2.11 7.57 -18.87
CA SER A 166 -1.74 7.13 -20.23
C SER A 166 -0.44 6.31 -20.25
N GLN A 167 0.56 6.70 -19.44
CA GLN A 167 1.79 5.90 -19.33
C GLN A 167 1.55 4.56 -18.62
N SER A 168 0.71 4.55 -17.58
CA SER A 168 0.32 3.33 -16.88
C SER A 168 -0.41 2.36 -17.81
N GLN A 169 -1.33 2.85 -18.65
CA GLN A 169 -2.05 2.05 -19.64
C GLN A 169 -1.08 1.33 -20.58
N LEU A 170 -0.13 2.04 -21.17
CA LEU A 170 0.90 1.45 -22.04
C LEU A 170 1.73 0.36 -21.33
N LEU A 171 2.08 0.56 -20.05
CA LEU A 171 2.80 -0.43 -19.26
C LEU A 171 1.95 -1.67 -18.98
N ASN A 172 0.66 -1.49 -18.67
CA ASN A 172 -0.26 -2.58 -18.36
C ASN A 172 -0.64 -3.38 -19.62
N GLU A 173 -0.83 -2.72 -20.76
CA GLU A 173 -0.98 -3.36 -22.08
C GLU A 173 0.24 -4.23 -22.41
N SER A 174 1.45 -3.70 -22.19
CA SER A 174 2.67 -4.47 -22.39
C SER A 174 2.82 -5.65 -21.42
N LYS A 175 2.35 -5.51 -20.17
CA LYS A 175 2.48 -6.54 -19.13
C LYS A 175 1.51 -7.70 -19.33
N TRP A 176 0.24 -7.40 -19.62
CA TRP A 176 -0.83 -8.40 -19.66
C TRP A 176 -1.40 -8.67 -21.06
N GLY A 177 -0.97 -7.94 -22.09
CA GLY A 177 -1.41 -8.16 -23.47
C GLY A 177 -2.88 -7.81 -23.73
N VAL A 178 -3.55 -7.16 -22.78
CA VAL A 178 -4.90 -6.63 -22.94
C VAL A 178 -4.78 -5.34 -23.74
N GLN A 179 -5.02 -5.39 -25.05
CA GLN A 179 -5.41 -4.18 -25.78
C GLN A 179 -6.76 -3.78 -25.18
N LEU A 180 -6.76 -2.72 -24.36
CA LEU A 180 -8.01 -2.04 -24.01
C LEU A 180 -8.60 -1.62 -25.35
N ALA A 181 -9.59 -2.38 -25.82
CA ALA A 181 -10.20 -2.15 -27.11
C ALA A 181 -10.71 -0.72 -27.13
N ASP A 182 -10.31 0.03 -28.16
CA ASP A 182 -10.90 1.30 -28.54
C ASP A 182 -12.41 1.09 -28.73
N ASP A 183 -13.19 1.29 -27.67
CA ASP A 183 -14.66 1.43 -27.73
C ASP A 183 -15.04 2.80 -28.34
N ASP A 184 -14.29 3.24 -29.37
CA ASP A 184 -14.65 4.34 -30.27
C ASP A 184 -15.21 3.76 -31.59
N GLU A 185 -16.09 2.77 -31.48
CA GLU A 185 -16.94 2.34 -32.58
C GLU A 185 -18.29 3.07 -32.52
N SER A 186 -18.33 4.32 -33.03
CA SER A 186 -19.50 5.07 -33.55
C SER A 186 -19.18 6.59 -33.54
N THR A 187 -18.95 7.31 -34.64
CA THR A 187 -19.92 7.53 -35.72
C THR A 187 -19.28 8.28 -36.91
N ALA A 188 -19.59 7.81 -38.12
CA ALA A 188 -19.72 8.56 -39.38
C ALA A 188 -18.51 9.36 -39.93
N GLN A 189 -17.75 8.68 -40.79
CA GLN A 189 -17.65 8.99 -42.22
C GLN A 189 -18.06 10.43 -42.62
N ASP A 190 -17.08 11.31 -42.84
CA ASP A 190 -17.21 12.31 -43.91
C ASP A 190 -15.87 12.54 -44.62
N ASP A 191 -15.95 12.40 -45.93
CA ASP A 191 -14.87 12.34 -46.90
C ASP A 191 -14.46 13.75 -47.31
N HIS A 192 -13.35 14.25 -46.77
CA HIS A 192 -12.66 15.41 -47.35
C HIS A 192 -11.16 15.18 -47.43
N GLY A 193 -10.73 14.83 -48.65
CA GLY A 193 -9.34 14.75 -49.05
C GLY A 193 -8.58 16.06 -48.80
N VAL A 194 -7.53 15.95 -48.00
CA VAL A 194 -6.50 16.98 -47.86
C VAL A 194 -5.15 16.34 -48.18
N GLN A 195 -4.44 16.97 -49.11
CA GLN A 195 -3.19 16.50 -49.68
C GLN A 195 -2.05 16.41 -48.64
N PRO A 196 -1.04 15.54 -48.85
CA PRO A 196 0.10 15.41 -47.96
C PRO A 196 1.00 16.65 -48.08
N VAL A 197 1.18 17.36 -46.98
CA VAL A 197 2.26 18.35 -46.85
C VAL A 197 3.49 17.60 -46.36
N GLU A 198 4.51 17.50 -47.22
CA GLU A 198 5.85 17.05 -46.85
C GLU A 198 6.41 18.01 -45.78
N VAL A 199 6.56 17.50 -44.56
CA VAL A 199 7.26 18.19 -43.47
C VAL A 199 8.67 17.63 -43.40
N ASP A 200 9.59 18.40 -43.97
CA ASP A 200 11.04 18.20 -43.97
C ASP A 200 11.56 18.19 -42.51
N SER A 201 11.89 17.01 -42.01
CA SER A 201 12.37 16.82 -40.63
C SER A 201 13.90 16.74 -40.61
N HIS A 202 14.54 17.90 -40.67
CA HIS A 202 15.96 18.05 -40.34
C HIS A 202 16.16 17.91 -38.81
N ILE A 203 16.55 16.71 -38.38
CA ILE A 203 17.02 16.46 -37.01
C ILE A 203 18.54 16.65 -36.97
N ASP A 204 18.99 17.57 -36.11
CA ASP A 204 20.40 17.91 -35.89
C ASP A 204 21.17 16.77 -35.18
N PRO A 205 22.28 16.25 -35.74
CA PRO A 205 23.02 15.11 -35.19
C PRO A 205 23.97 15.44 -34.02
N ILE A 206 23.91 16.65 -33.45
CA ILE A 206 24.91 17.13 -32.48
C ILE A 206 24.64 16.71 -31.02
N LEU A 207 23.47 16.14 -30.71
CA LEU A 207 23.12 15.78 -29.32
C LEU A 207 23.45 14.34 -28.89
N LEU A 208 24.12 13.54 -29.73
CA LEU A 208 24.41 12.12 -29.45
C LEU A 208 25.83 11.83 -28.91
N LYS A 209 26.57 12.86 -28.47
CA LYS A 209 27.93 12.69 -27.95
C LYS A 209 28.13 13.41 -26.62
N SER A 210 27.67 12.78 -25.53
CA SER A 210 28.28 12.94 -24.19
C SER A 210 27.67 11.94 -23.21
N GLN A 211 28.42 10.87 -22.93
CA GLN A 211 28.77 10.41 -21.57
C GLN A 211 29.19 8.94 -21.63
N GLN A 212 30.47 8.75 -21.92
CA GLN A 212 31.20 7.56 -21.52
C GLN A 212 32.43 8.05 -20.76
N THR A 213 32.35 8.07 -19.44
CA THR A 213 33.52 8.24 -18.58
C THR A 213 33.28 7.53 -17.26
N THR A 214 33.87 6.35 -17.15
CA THR A 214 34.17 5.66 -15.89
C THR A 214 35.10 6.51 -15.04
N PRO A 215 35.03 6.35 -13.71
CA PRO A 215 36.27 6.31 -12.95
C PRO A 215 36.37 5.11 -12.01
N VAL A 216 37.64 4.79 -11.81
CA VAL A 216 38.27 3.67 -11.13
C VAL A 216 38.21 3.84 -9.60
N VAL A 217 38.23 2.69 -8.95
CA VAL A 217 38.37 2.40 -7.51
C VAL A 217 39.47 3.21 -6.82
N GLU A 218 39.19 3.69 -5.61
CA GLU A 218 40.16 3.64 -4.51
C GLU A 218 39.45 3.68 -3.15
N ALA A 219 39.85 2.74 -2.29
CA ALA A 219 39.44 2.62 -0.91
C ALA A 219 40.40 3.42 -0.03
N ASP A 220 39.92 4.15 0.98
CA ASP A 220 40.62 4.16 2.27
C ASP A 220 39.78 4.68 3.44
N ALA A 221 40.33 4.41 4.63
CA ALA A 221 39.75 4.23 5.94
C ALA A 221 39.21 5.45 6.71
N SER A 222 38.35 5.11 7.69
CA SER A 222 38.32 5.57 9.09
C SER A 222 38.31 7.07 9.43
N SER A 223 37.25 7.52 10.10
CA SER A 223 37.33 8.62 11.06
C SER A 223 36.14 8.61 12.04
N THR A 224 36.45 8.15 13.26
CA THR A 224 35.72 8.40 14.51
C THR A 224 35.59 9.90 14.78
N ILE A 225 34.39 10.39 15.12
CA ILE A 225 34.24 11.70 15.78
C ILE A 225 33.27 11.58 16.95
N SER A 226 33.82 11.66 18.16
CA SER A 226 33.11 11.98 19.40
C SER A 226 32.66 13.45 19.36
N ALA A 227 31.44 13.73 19.79
CA ALA A 227 30.99 15.08 20.12
C ALA A 227 30.66 15.15 21.61
N ALA A 228 31.52 15.84 22.36
CA ALA A 228 31.21 16.41 23.66
C ALA A 228 31.05 17.92 23.48
N ALA A 229 29.99 18.50 24.05
CA ALA A 229 29.92 19.93 24.36
C ALA A 229 28.86 20.15 25.45
N GLU A 230 29.34 20.42 26.66
CA GLU A 230 28.63 21.22 27.66
C GLU A 230 28.95 22.71 27.44
N ILE A 231 28.15 23.56 28.13
CA ILE A 231 28.41 24.93 28.61
C ILE A 231 27.64 26.07 27.88
N ASP A 232 26.54 26.44 28.54
CA ASP A 232 26.25 27.77 29.15
C ASP A 232 26.11 29.04 28.28
N GLY A 233 25.21 29.92 28.74
CA GLY A 233 25.20 31.35 28.36
C GLY A 233 23.88 31.88 27.80
N SER A 234 22.83 31.97 28.62
CA SER A 234 21.61 32.72 28.30
C SER A 234 21.72 34.18 28.76
N GLN A 235 21.88 35.11 27.83
CA GLN A 235 21.51 36.53 28.01
C GLN A 235 20.90 37.06 26.71
N GLY A 236 19.71 37.67 26.85
CA GLY A 236 18.84 38.01 25.74
C GLY A 236 19.18 39.30 25.01
N HIS A 237 18.59 39.46 23.83
CA HIS A 237 18.07 40.73 23.34
C HIS A 237 17.17 40.56 22.11
N ALA A 238 16.15 41.41 22.06
CA ALA A 238 15.42 41.93 20.90
C ALA A 238 15.00 40.95 19.79
N GLN A 239 13.74 40.52 19.84
CA GLN A 239 13.10 39.77 18.77
C GLN A 239 12.70 40.72 17.64
N GLU A 240 13.60 40.85 16.66
CA GLU A 240 13.36 41.44 15.34
C GLU A 240 12.34 40.56 14.58
N VAL A 241 11.16 41.12 14.30
CA VAL A 241 10.10 40.46 13.50
C VAL A 241 10.55 40.39 12.05
N ARG A 242 11.37 39.38 11.73
CA ARG A 242 11.67 39.00 10.36
C ARG A 242 10.48 38.21 9.83
N ARG A 243 9.77 38.80 8.86
CA ARG A 243 8.84 38.08 7.97
C ARG A 243 9.63 36.98 7.26
N ALA A 244 9.63 35.79 7.84
CA ALA A 244 10.07 34.58 7.16
C ALA A 244 9.17 34.37 5.95
N ARG A 245 9.73 34.50 4.75
CA ARG A 245 9.08 34.01 3.53
C ARG A 245 8.92 32.50 3.72
N HIS A 246 7.69 32.04 3.92
CA HIS A 246 7.36 30.63 3.98
C HIS A 246 7.73 30.01 2.63
N CYS A 247 8.89 29.35 2.58
CA CYS A 247 9.28 28.49 1.49
C CYS A 247 8.52 27.18 1.71
N THR A 248 7.37 27.02 1.05
CA THR A 248 6.64 25.75 1.00
C THR A 248 7.51 24.78 0.23
N LYS A 249 8.18 23.86 0.93
CA LYS A 249 8.92 22.77 0.30
C LYS A 249 7.91 21.69 -0.06
N THR A 250 7.50 21.65 -1.32
CA THR A 250 6.71 20.55 -1.88
C THR A 250 7.66 19.39 -2.18
N VAL A 251 7.45 18.25 -1.53
CA VAL A 251 8.13 17.00 -1.88
C VAL A 251 7.18 16.20 -2.75
N LEU A 252 7.46 16.16 -4.05
CA LEU A 252 6.76 15.26 -4.96
C LEU A 252 7.41 13.89 -4.86
N ILE A 253 6.73 12.93 -4.23
CA ILE A 253 7.14 11.53 -4.24
C ILE A 253 6.38 10.89 -5.40
N VAL A 254 7.02 10.80 -6.57
CA VAL A 254 6.54 9.95 -7.66
C VAL A 254 7.13 8.57 -7.45
N LEU A 255 6.33 7.63 -6.93
CA LEU A 255 6.71 6.22 -6.91
C LEU A 255 6.39 5.63 -8.28
N ILE A 256 7.37 5.66 -9.19
CA ILE A 256 7.29 4.93 -10.46
C ILE A 256 7.84 3.53 -10.20
N GLY A 257 6.96 2.55 -10.06
CA GLY A 257 7.35 1.14 -10.01
C GLY A 257 7.80 0.67 -11.39
N ALA A 258 9.07 0.88 -11.74
CA ALA A 258 9.67 0.29 -12.93
C ALA A 258 10.22 -1.10 -12.56
N PHE A 259 9.48 -2.16 -12.90
CA PHE A 259 9.96 -3.53 -12.76
C PHE A 259 10.89 -3.85 -13.95
N TYR A 260 12.21 -3.82 -13.68
CA TYR A 260 13.20 -4.34 -14.62
C TYR A 260 13.28 -5.86 -14.48
N ASP A 261 12.75 -6.59 -15.46
CA ASP A 261 13.01 -8.02 -15.60
C ASP A 261 14.49 -8.21 -15.97
N ARG A 262 15.30 -8.66 -15.01
CA ARG A 262 16.66 -9.16 -15.30
C ARG A 262 16.51 -10.54 -15.94
N GLY A 263 16.27 -10.54 -17.24
CA GLY A 263 16.37 -11.74 -18.06
C GLY A 263 17.66 -12.49 -17.75
N LYS A 264 17.51 -13.69 -17.19
CA LYS A 264 18.59 -14.67 -17.10
C LYS A 264 18.87 -15.16 -18.51
N SER A 265 19.89 -14.61 -19.15
CA SER A 265 20.51 -15.20 -20.33
C SER A 265 21.11 -16.55 -19.94
N SER A 266 20.45 -17.62 -20.35
CA SER A 266 20.97 -18.99 -20.40
C SER A 266 22.05 -19.12 -21.48
#